data_AF-A0A1V5TVQ3-F1
#
_entry.id   AF-A0A1V5TVQ3-F1
#
_cell.length_a   1.000
_cell.length_b   1.000
_cell.length_c   1.000
_cell.angle_alpha   90.00
_cell.angle_beta   90.00
_cell.angle_gamma   90.00
#
_symmetry.space_group_name_H-M   'P 1'
#
loop_
_entity.id
_entity.type
_entity.pdbx_description
1 polymer ?
#
loop_
_entity_poly.entity_id
_entity_poly.type
_entity_poly.pdbx_seq_one_letter_code
_entity_poly.pdbx_strand_id
1 'polypeptide(L)'
;MRRSLKALLSVVLCVCLLVPVGAGSIASSAQPAAGALSLTSDAPFGTFLARLVNAVSDFLINTLILGVFNAFLPTTSKVADYDSFDLDTYGDFYPGTDPFIDEARPGAQWSLGYAERSILPADFGTRPYVKGSLAPYSFTTKTLDGLRVRTVVLDDGSGRGKIAFCVIDAIGIANADVRKIRAAASDIAIHNNIVSINVSVSHTHNGIDSQGVWTDPAGTTINNLANALTGFTQVKSGVDATFLQTMIDRTSESIAAACGRLEPGSLYLAKKSISDYVRDRTYPNAMDDNLYRLRFVPDDSASRPTIIATFACHPETTSYSSKEISADFIYYMEEAVNRGGENFIFIQGNVGTVTSSRSNSNDGLALNNHEEAARFGYEMGYITLALTATARQCETLNKAWGDLLGVEQYAGTDGYSVWYKNWQPVMETAVTPILNIRMEQFILPVDNGIFKAMGKASIANNLILKEKGTGACYSVTELGYMEIGRDLKVLISPGEIMSEILVGGPGLDGFKYDSLRSMFGENLIIFDLMNDAIGYIAADPNYVMVGMQYNPNNGAYESDSWCLFSFGKNTGSTIVERFIQLEQSVR
;
A
#
# COMPACT_ATOMS: atom_id res chain seq x y z
N MET A 1 -2.57 5.59 46.69
CA MET A 1 -2.22 5.01 45.36
C MET A 1 -1.41 3.74 45.56
N ARG A 2 -1.98 2.57 45.25
CA ARG A 2 -1.38 1.25 45.53
C ARG A 2 -0.23 0.94 44.56
N ARG A 3 0.82 0.26 45.05
CA ARG A 3 1.98 -0.22 44.27
C ARG A 3 1.60 -0.97 42.98
N SER A 4 0.46 -1.66 42.99
CA SER A 4 -0.11 -2.37 41.84
C SER A 4 -0.57 -1.44 40.71
N LEU A 5 -1.07 -0.23 41.01
CA LEU A 5 -1.46 0.74 39.99
C LEU A 5 -0.22 1.34 39.29
N LYS A 6 0.88 1.53 40.03
CA LYS A 6 2.16 1.99 39.45
C LYS A 6 2.82 0.92 38.59
N ALA A 7 2.79 -0.35 39.02
CA ALA A 7 3.30 -1.47 38.21
C ALA A 7 2.48 -1.66 36.93
N LEU A 8 1.15 -1.56 37.00
CA LEU A 8 0.28 -1.58 35.83
C LEU A 8 0.54 -0.38 34.91
N LEU A 9 0.67 0.84 35.46
CA LEU A 9 1.03 2.02 34.66
C LEU A 9 2.42 1.89 34.02
N SER A 10 3.38 1.24 34.68
CA SER A 10 4.73 1.00 34.16
C SER A 10 4.75 -0.09 33.08
N VAL A 11 3.93 -1.13 33.20
CA VAL A 11 3.75 -2.14 32.14
C VAL A 11 2.97 -1.53 30.97
N VAL A 12 1.96 -0.70 31.22
CA VAL A 12 1.22 0.06 30.20
C VAL A 12 2.12 1.08 29.52
N LEU A 13 2.98 1.80 30.26
CA LEU A 13 4.00 2.66 29.66
C LEU A 13 5.04 1.84 28.92
N CYS A 14 5.51 0.69 29.40
CA CYS A 14 6.43 -0.15 28.63
C CYS A 14 5.76 -0.71 27.38
N VAL A 15 4.52 -1.19 27.40
CA VAL A 15 3.84 -1.72 26.21
C VAL A 15 3.45 -0.57 25.26
N CYS A 16 2.92 0.55 25.74
CA CYS A 16 2.61 1.71 24.90
C CYS A 16 3.83 2.53 24.47
N LEU A 17 4.99 2.41 25.14
CA LEU A 17 6.27 3.01 24.70
C LEU A 17 7.10 2.02 23.88
N LEU A 18 6.89 0.70 23.97
CA LEU A 18 7.52 -0.30 23.10
C LEU A 18 6.73 -0.53 21.81
N VAL A 19 5.42 -0.28 21.79
CA VAL A 19 4.59 -0.45 20.59
C VAL A 19 4.86 0.62 19.51
N PRO A 20 5.38 1.82 19.79
CA PRO A 20 5.98 2.66 18.76
C PRO A 20 7.51 2.53 18.67
N VAL A 21 8.17 1.58 19.38
CA VAL A 21 9.65 1.51 19.45
C VAL A 21 10.24 0.13 19.12
N GLY A 22 9.45 -0.93 18.86
CA GLY A 22 10.00 -2.29 18.89
C GLY A 22 9.65 -3.29 17.80
N ALA A 23 8.75 -2.99 16.85
CA ALA A 23 8.34 -3.99 15.86
C ALA A 23 9.19 -3.99 14.58
N GLY A 24 9.65 -2.81 14.14
CA GLY A 24 10.58 -2.72 13.01
C GLY A 24 12.04 -3.06 13.36
N SER A 25 12.39 -3.11 14.64
CA SER A 25 13.76 -3.37 15.09
C SER A 25 14.07 -4.86 15.35
N ILE A 26 13.10 -5.77 15.18
CA ILE A 26 13.42 -7.21 15.09
C ILE A 26 13.74 -7.61 13.65
N ALA A 27 13.43 -6.77 12.65
CA ALA A 27 13.63 -7.08 11.24
C ALA A 27 14.99 -6.63 10.64
N SER A 28 15.77 -5.71 11.25
CA SER A 28 17.16 -5.47 10.80
C SER A 28 18.02 -4.66 11.78
N SER A 29 18.71 -5.33 12.69
CA SER A 29 20.11 -5.01 13.02
C SER A 29 20.68 -6.12 13.91
N ALA A 30 21.60 -6.90 13.32
CA ALA A 30 22.21 -8.11 13.88
C ALA A 30 21.23 -9.28 14.08
N GLN A 31 21.48 -10.39 13.38
CA GLN A 31 21.04 -11.71 13.86
C GLN A 31 21.44 -11.82 15.34
N PRO A 32 20.51 -11.91 16.30
CA PRO A 32 20.83 -12.59 17.52
C PRO A 32 21.02 -14.05 17.11
N ALA A 33 22.08 -14.69 17.58
CA ALA A 33 22.14 -16.14 17.60
C ALA A 33 20.99 -16.65 18.51
N ALA A 34 19.77 -16.68 17.98
CA ALA A 34 18.67 -17.41 18.55
C ALA A 34 19.01 -18.87 18.31
N GLY A 35 19.22 -19.63 19.38
CA GLY A 35 19.49 -21.06 19.30
C GLY A 35 18.42 -21.71 18.43
N ALA A 36 18.83 -22.14 17.23
CA ALA A 36 17.99 -22.94 16.38
C ALA A 36 17.64 -24.21 17.15
N LEU A 37 16.40 -24.32 17.62
CA LEU A 37 15.86 -25.60 18.02
C LEU A 37 15.65 -26.40 16.73
N SER A 38 16.74 -27.05 16.28
CA SER A 38 16.72 -28.01 15.19
C SER A 38 16.00 -29.27 15.66
N LEU A 39 14.67 -29.23 15.69
CA LEU A 39 13.86 -30.43 15.67
C LEU A 39 13.76 -30.83 14.20
N THR A 40 14.39 -31.94 13.81
CA THR A 40 14.16 -32.56 12.51
C THR A 40 12.70 -33.01 12.50
N SER A 41 11.85 -32.17 11.93
CA SER A 41 10.41 -32.29 11.99
C SER A 41 9.92 -32.36 10.56
N ASP A 42 9.16 -33.41 10.21
CA ASP A 42 8.55 -33.50 8.88
C ASP A 42 7.75 -32.21 8.62
N ALA A 43 7.82 -31.67 7.40
CA ALA A 43 7.26 -30.34 7.10
C ALA A 43 5.81 -30.11 7.59
N PRO A 44 4.88 -31.08 7.51
CA PRO A 44 3.55 -30.95 8.09
C PRO A 44 3.55 -30.72 9.61
N PHE A 45 4.45 -31.37 10.34
CA PHE A 45 4.58 -31.20 11.79
C PHE A 45 5.17 -29.82 12.13
N GLY A 46 6.17 -29.36 11.39
CA GLY A 46 6.77 -28.05 11.59
C GLY A 46 5.76 -26.91 11.43
N THR A 47 4.98 -26.96 10.35
CA THR A 47 3.88 -26.02 10.11
C THR A 47 2.78 -26.12 11.17
N PHE A 48 2.41 -27.34 11.59
CA PHE A 48 1.44 -27.54 12.67
C PHE A 48 1.92 -26.93 14.00
N LEU A 49 3.19 -27.13 14.37
CA LEU A 49 3.76 -26.58 15.60
C LEU A 49 3.80 -25.05 15.56
N ALA A 50 4.21 -24.46 14.43
CA ALA A 50 4.18 -23.01 14.25
C ALA A 50 2.76 -22.45 14.46
N ARG A 51 1.74 -23.07 13.85
CA ARG A 51 0.33 -22.68 14.02
C ARG A 51 -0.15 -22.77 15.47
N LEU A 52 0.23 -23.84 16.19
CA LEU A 52 -0.10 -23.99 17.61
C LEU A 52 0.53 -22.89 18.45
N VAL A 53 1.82 -22.59 18.24
CA VAL A 53 2.54 -21.52 18.95
C VAL A 53 1.91 -20.16 18.65
N ASN A 54 1.57 -19.89 17.39
CA ASN A 54 0.93 -18.64 16.96
C ASN A 54 -0.45 -18.47 17.61
N ALA A 55 -1.26 -19.53 17.69
CA ALA A 55 -2.56 -19.49 18.35
C ALA A 55 -2.45 -19.19 19.86
N VAL A 56 -1.46 -19.76 20.55
CA VAL A 56 -1.17 -19.45 21.96
C VAL A 56 -0.70 -18.00 22.10
N SER A 57 0.19 -17.54 21.22
CA SER A 57 0.70 -16.16 21.24
C SER A 57 -0.42 -15.14 21.06
N ASP A 58 -1.28 -15.30 20.06
CA ASP A 58 -2.41 -14.42 19.81
C ASP A 58 -3.40 -14.40 20.99
N PHE A 59 -3.68 -15.56 21.61
CA PHE A 59 -4.51 -15.61 22.81
C PHE A 59 -3.88 -14.82 23.97
N LEU A 60 -2.59 -15.01 24.24
CA LEU A 60 -1.91 -14.29 25.33
C LEU A 60 -1.84 -12.78 25.08
N ILE A 61 -1.39 -12.37 23.88
CA ILE A 61 -1.17 -10.96 23.54
C ILE A 61 -2.50 -10.25 23.30
N ASN A 62 -3.31 -10.74 22.36
CA ASN A 62 -4.49 -10.04 21.92
C ASN A 62 -5.66 -10.20 22.91
N THR A 63 -5.92 -11.42 23.38
CA THR A 63 -7.08 -11.68 24.26
C THR A 63 -6.81 -11.32 25.71
N LEU A 64 -5.73 -11.82 26.32
CA LEU A 64 -5.49 -11.61 27.74
C LEU A 64 -4.92 -10.22 28.05
N ILE A 65 -3.85 -9.82 27.36
CA ILE A 65 -3.15 -8.56 27.68
C ILE A 65 -3.91 -7.37 27.10
N LEU A 66 -4.05 -7.33 25.77
CA LEU A 66 -4.67 -6.20 25.09
C LEU A 66 -6.19 -6.16 25.31
N GLY A 67 -6.86 -7.30 25.45
CA GLY A 67 -8.29 -7.35 25.77
C GLY A 67 -8.61 -6.72 27.14
N VAL A 68 -7.85 -7.06 28.18
CA VAL A 68 -8.00 -6.43 29.51
C VAL A 68 -7.70 -4.93 29.43
N PHE A 69 -6.61 -4.52 28.77
CA PHE A 69 -6.29 -3.11 28.60
C PHE A 69 -7.42 -2.34 27.89
N ASN A 70 -7.91 -2.88 26.76
CA ASN A 70 -8.98 -2.27 25.98
C ASN A 70 -10.29 -2.18 26.75
N ALA A 71 -10.62 -3.14 27.62
CA ALA A 71 -11.84 -3.09 28.42
C ALA A 71 -11.92 -1.84 29.31
N PHE A 72 -10.77 -1.35 29.80
CA PHE A 72 -10.70 -0.17 30.67
C PHE A 72 -10.33 1.13 29.95
N LEU A 73 -9.91 1.06 28.68
CA LEU A 73 -9.56 2.26 27.91
C LEU A 73 -10.82 3.09 27.59
N PRO A 74 -10.89 4.37 28.00
CA PRO A 74 -11.97 5.27 27.60
C PRO A 74 -12.03 5.46 26.08
N THR A 75 -13.19 5.86 25.57
CA THR A 75 -13.37 6.28 24.17
C THR A 75 -13.48 7.79 24.08
N THR A 76 -12.84 8.38 23.08
CA THR A 76 -13.01 9.81 22.79
C THR A 76 -14.39 10.10 22.18
N SER A 77 -14.74 11.39 22.06
CA SER A 77 -15.93 11.84 21.35
C SER A 77 -15.89 11.65 19.83
N LYS A 78 -14.77 11.19 19.25
CA LYS A 78 -14.62 10.90 17.82
C LYS A 78 -14.98 9.45 17.48
N VAL A 79 -15.08 8.57 18.48
CA VAL A 79 -15.60 7.21 18.29
C VAL A 79 -17.11 7.30 18.11
N ALA A 80 -17.63 6.83 16.97
CA ALA A 80 -19.06 6.84 16.69
C ALA A 80 -19.76 5.63 17.30
N ASP A 81 -21.08 5.73 17.48
CA ASP A 81 -21.92 4.67 18.03
C ASP A 81 -22.36 3.72 16.91
N TYR A 82 -21.87 2.47 16.94
CA TYR A 82 -22.15 1.47 15.91
C TYR A 82 -23.65 1.23 15.73
N ASP A 83 -24.39 1.15 16.84
CA ASP A 83 -25.83 0.80 16.83
C ASP A 83 -26.70 1.83 16.12
N SER A 84 -26.20 3.06 15.97
CA SER A 84 -26.91 4.18 15.32
C SER A 84 -26.23 4.68 14.04
N PHE A 85 -25.10 4.06 13.66
CA PHE A 85 -24.33 4.48 12.51
C PHE A 85 -24.99 4.00 11.21
N ASP A 86 -25.30 4.94 10.33
CA ASP A 86 -25.85 4.66 9.01
C ASP A 86 -24.78 4.82 7.94
N LEU A 87 -24.31 3.69 7.40
CA LEU A 87 -23.27 3.63 6.38
C LEU A 87 -23.69 4.33 5.07
N ASP A 88 -24.98 4.33 4.73
CA ASP A 88 -25.46 4.94 3.48
C ASP A 88 -25.40 6.47 3.53
N THR A 89 -25.37 7.03 4.75
CA THR A 89 -25.20 8.48 4.98
C THR A 89 -23.75 8.90 5.20
N TYR A 90 -22.82 7.95 5.28
CA TYR A 90 -21.39 8.24 5.34
C TYR A 90 -20.91 8.64 3.94
N GLY A 91 -21.10 9.93 3.63
CA GLY A 91 -20.96 10.51 2.29
C GLY A 91 -19.54 10.45 1.69
N ASP A 92 -19.38 11.00 0.48
CA ASP A 92 -18.14 10.97 -0.30
C ASP A 92 -17.69 9.55 -0.68
N PHE A 93 -18.66 8.65 -0.85
CA PHE A 93 -18.46 7.32 -1.44
C PHE A 93 -18.80 7.36 -2.94
N TYR A 94 -17.98 6.71 -3.76
CA TYR A 94 -18.17 6.64 -5.21
C TYR A 94 -18.39 5.18 -5.62
N PRO A 95 -19.61 4.78 -6.03
CA PRO A 95 -19.93 3.39 -6.31
C PRO A 95 -19.30 2.86 -7.61
N GLY A 96 -18.83 3.75 -8.49
CA GLY A 96 -18.26 3.37 -9.78
C GLY A 96 -19.27 3.40 -10.93
N THR A 97 -19.00 2.60 -11.96
CA THR A 97 -19.79 2.56 -13.19
C THR A 97 -21.03 1.67 -13.06
N ASP A 98 -22.10 2.09 -13.73
CA ASP A 98 -23.32 1.30 -13.93
C ASP A 98 -23.95 1.65 -15.29
N PRO A 99 -24.32 0.68 -16.15
CA PRO A 99 -24.06 -0.75 -16.04
C PRO A 99 -22.61 -1.13 -16.39
N PHE A 100 -22.20 -2.36 -16.08
CA PHE A 100 -21.01 -2.97 -16.65
C PHE A 100 -21.25 -3.31 -18.13
N ILE A 101 -20.19 -3.32 -18.93
CA ILE A 101 -20.24 -3.67 -20.36
C ILE A 101 -19.15 -4.71 -20.68
N ASP A 102 -19.49 -5.68 -21.52
CA ASP A 102 -18.53 -6.69 -22.03
C ASP A 102 -18.00 -6.34 -23.44
N GLU A 103 -18.62 -5.36 -24.09
CA GLU A 103 -18.23 -4.84 -25.40
C GLU A 103 -18.09 -3.31 -25.37
N ALA A 104 -17.05 -2.80 -26.03
CA ALA A 104 -16.88 -1.36 -26.21
C ALA A 104 -18.06 -0.78 -27.01
N ARG A 105 -18.52 0.41 -26.63
CA ARG A 105 -19.58 1.10 -27.38
C ARG A 105 -19.10 1.47 -28.79
N PRO A 106 -19.99 1.56 -29.79
CA PRO A 106 -19.61 1.99 -31.14
C PRO A 106 -18.91 3.35 -31.11
N GLY A 107 -17.69 3.41 -31.66
CA GLY A 107 -16.87 4.63 -31.69
C GLY A 107 -16.20 5.00 -30.36
N ALA A 108 -16.29 4.13 -29.34
CA ALA A 108 -15.59 4.33 -28.08
C ALA A 108 -14.07 4.37 -28.28
N GLN A 109 -13.42 5.28 -27.58
CA GLN A 109 -11.97 5.49 -27.61
C GLN A 109 -11.52 5.87 -26.22
N TRP A 110 -10.32 5.41 -25.83
CA TRP A 110 -9.70 5.83 -24.59
C TRP A 110 -9.39 7.33 -24.63
N SER A 111 -9.60 8.00 -23.51
CA SER A 111 -8.95 9.27 -23.23
C SER A 111 -8.32 9.26 -21.85
N LEU A 112 -7.18 9.92 -21.72
CA LEU A 112 -6.42 10.00 -20.48
C LEU A 112 -5.97 11.43 -20.25
N GLY A 113 -6.11 11.90 -19.01
CA GLY A 113 -5.50 13.13 -18.55
C GLY A 113 -4.51 12.84 -17.42
N TYR A 114 -3.36 13.52 -17.40
CA TYR A 114 -2.32 13.35 -16.39
C TYR A 114 -1.93 14.67 -15.71
N ALA A 115 -1.72 14.60 -14.40
CA ALA A 115 -1.13 15.68 -13.63
C ALA A 115 -0.36 15.16 -12.41
N GLU A 116 0.54 16.00 -11.91
CA GLU A 116 1.21 15.78 -10.63
C GLU A 116 1.30 17.09 -9.84
N ARG A 117 1.46 16.98 -8.52
CA ARG A 117 1.75 18.10 -7.61
C ARG A 117 2.71 17.65 -6.53
N SER A 118 3.60 18.54 -6.08
CA SER A 118 4.32 18.29 -4.83
C SER A 118 3.35 18.31 -3.65
N ILE A 119 3.54 17.39 -2.71
CA ILE A 119 2.80 17.33 -1.44
C ILE A 119 3.66 17.79 -0.26
N LEU A 120 4.85 18.33 -0.50
CA LEU A 120 5.63 18.99 0.55
C LEU A 120 4.90 20.26 0.98
N PRO A 121 4.62 20.44 2.29
CA PRO A 121 4.03 21.67 2.80
C PRO A 121 4.89 22.90 2.48
N ALA A 122 4.26 24.05 2.28
CA ALA A 122 4.95 25.29 1.89
C ALA A 122 5.97 25.78 2.94
N ASP A 123 5.79 25.41 4.20
CA ASP A 123 6.68 25.70 5.33
C ASP A 123 7.71 24.59 5.60
N PHE A 124 7.71 23.50 4.82
CA PHE A 124 8.74 22.46 4.90
C PHE A 124 10.13 23.06 4.68
N GLY A 125 11.12 22.60 5.46
CA GLY A 125 12.47 23.19 5.48
C GLY A 125 12.64 24.29 6.54
N THR A 126 11.58 25.03 6.87
CA THR A 126 11.56 25.99 7.99
C THR A 126 10.95 25.40 9.25
N ARG A 127 9.90 24.59 9.09
CA ARG A 127 9.26 23.79 10.14
C ARG A 127 9.56 22.31 9.92
N PRO A 128 9.98 21.57 10.96
CA PRO A 128 10.18 20.14 10.84
C PRO A 128 8.85 19.38 10.82
N TYR A 129 8.85 18.26 10.10
CA TYR A 129 7.75 17.30 10.05
C TYR A 129 8.24 15.92 10.49
N VAL A 130 7.34 15.10 11.00
CA VAL A 130 7.68 13.72 11.40
C VAL A 130 7.57 12.78 10.22
N LYS A 131 8.55 11.90 10.09
CA LYS A 131 8.58 10.81 9.11
C LYS A 131 7.63 9.67 9.54
N GLY A 132 6.81 9.18 8.63
CA GLY A 132 6.12 7.89 8.80
C GLY A 132 7.12 6.76 8.59
N SER A 133 7.55 6.08 9.67
CA SER A 133 8.65 5.11 9.61
C SER A 133 8.65 4.16 10.83
N LEU A 134 9.81 3.76 11.38
CA LEU A 134 9.85 2.82 12.52
C LEU A 134 9.68 3.45 13.89
N ALA A 135 10.03 4.72 14.07
CA ALA A 135 10.08 5.37 15.37
C ALA A 135 9.36 6.71 15.37
N PRO A 136 8.58 7.03 16.41
CA PRO A 136 7.89 8.30 16.54
C PRO A 136 8.88 9.44 16.81
N TYR A 137 8.42 10.67 16.65
CA TYR A 137 9.18 11.90 16.91
C TYR A 137 10.44 12.04 16.04
N SER A 138 10.50 11.34 14.90
CA SER A 138 11.58 11.48 13.92
C SER A 138 11.36 12.71 13.04
N PHE A 139 11.64 13.88 13.61
CA PHE A 139 11.47 15.18 12.96
C PHE A 139 12.59 15.50 11.97
N THR A 140 12.24 15.99 10.78
CA THR A 140 13.21 16.43 9.78
C THR A 140 12.70 17.61 8.94
N THR A 141 13.66 18.35 8.39
CA THR A 141 13.47 19.47 7.45
C THR A 141 14.16 19.20 6.11
N LYS A 142 14.66 17.98 5.91
CA LYS A 142 15.49 17.59 4.78
C LYS A 142 14.84 16.49 3.96
N THR A 143 15.16 16.48 2.69
CA THR A 143 14.69 15.53 1.68
C THR A 143 15.88 15.07 0.86
N LEU A 144 15.92 13.77 0.53
CA LEU A 144 16.78 13.25 -0.53
C LEU A 144 16.16 13.57 -1.90
N ASP A 145 14.84 13.47 -1.98
CA ASP A 145 14.03 13.69 -3.17
C ASP A 145 12.61 14.17 -2.81
N GLY A 146 11.80 14.50 -3.82
CA GLY A 146 10.51 15.15 -3.61
C GLY A 146 9.36 14.17 -3.40
N LEU A 147 8.44 14.48 -2.49
CA LEU A 147 7.15 13.80 -2.37
C LEU A 147 6.11 14.44 -3.29
N ARG A 148 5.33 13.61 -3.99
CA ARG A 148 4.28 14.07 -4.92
C ARG A 148 2.98 13.30 -4.76
N VAL A 149 1.93 13.87 -5.34
CA VAL A 149 0.74 13.15 -5.79
C VAL A 149 0.75 13.11 -7.31
N ARG A 150 0.48 11.94 -7.89
CA ARG A 150 0.34 11.71 -9.32
C ARG A 150 -1.08 11.27 -9.61
N THR A 151 -1.71 11.85 -10.62
CA THR A 151 -3.11 11.58 -10.97
C THR A 151 -3.24 11.26 -12.44
N VAL A 152 -3.95 10.17 -12.72
CA VAL A 152 -4.53 9.89 -14.04
C VAL A 152 -6.05 9.93 -13.95
N VAL A 153 -6.69 10.47 -14.98
CA VAL A 153 -8.14 10.38 -15.19
C VAL A 153 -8.36 9.63 -16.49
N LEU A 154 -9.08 8.51 -16.42
CA LEU A 154 -9.36 7.62 -17.53
C LEU A 154 -10.84 7.70 -17.92
N ASP A 155 -11.12 7.71 -19.23
CA ASP A 155 -12.44 7.56 -19.81
C ASP A 155 -12.34 6.52 -20.94
N ASP A 156 -13.24 5.53 -20.97
CA ASP A 156 -13.29 4.54 -22.06
C ASP A 156 -14.08 5.04 -23.27
N GLY A 157 -14.60 6.28 -23.22
CA GLY A 157 -15.40 6.87 -24.30
C GLY A 157 -16.80 6.26 -24.38
N SER A 158 -17.21 5.43 -23.43
CA SER A 158 -18.55 4.87 -23.37
C SER A 158 -19.58 5.89 -22.89
N GLY A 159 -19.15 6.95 -22.19
CA GLY A 159 -20.04 7.93 -21.56
C GLY A 159 -20.65 7.48 -20.23
N ARG A 160 -20.21 6.34 -19.68
CA ARG A 160 -20.64 5.87 -18.34
C ARG A 160 -19.95 6.60 -17.18
N GLY A 161 -18.90 7.35 -17.48
CA GLY A 161 -18.18 8.18 -16.52
C GLY A 161 -16.68 7.94 -16.53
N LYS A 162 -15.97 8.83 -15.87
CA LYS A 162 -14.50 8.83 -15.75
C LYS A 162 -14.08 8.25 -14.41
N ILE A 163 -12.87 7.70 -14.37
CA ILE A 163 -12.24 7.21 -13.15
C ILE A 163 -10.94 7.97 -12.91
N ALA A 164 -10.78 8.51 -11.71
CA ALA A 164 -9.52 9.11 -11.27
C ALA A 164 -8.74 8.11 -10.39
N PHE A 165 -7.45 7.95 -10.67
CA PHE A 165 -6.48 7.30 -9.78
C PHE A 165 -5.45 8.32 -9.33
N CYS A 166 -5.33 8.49 -8.01
CA CYS A 166 -4.36 9.39 -7.38
C CYS A 166 -3.41 8.57 -6.51
N VAL A 167 -2.10 8.67 -6.74
CA VAL A 167 -1.09 8.01 -5.89
C VAL A 167 -0.30 9.07 -5.16
N ILE A 168 -0.35 9.03 -3.82
CA ILE A 168 0.34 9.96 -2.92
C ILE A 168 1.62 9.29 -2.40
N ASP A 169 2.75 10.00 -2.39
CA ASP A 169 3.97 9.51 -1.77
C ASP A 169 3.87 9.55 -0.23
N ALA A 170 3.31 8.49 0.33
CA ALA A 170 3.00 8.31 1.73
C ALA A 170 3.05 6.83 2.11
N ILE A 171 3.09 6.54 3.42
CA ILE A 171 3.06 5.17 3.95
C ILE A 171 1.66 4.55 3.88
N GLY A 172 0.62 5.34 4.10
CA GLY A 172 -0.77 4.88 4.16
C GLY A 172 -1.71 6.05 4.34
N ILE A 173 -2.99 5.89 3.99
CA ILE A 173 -4.00 6.94 4.16
C ILE A 173 -5.29 6.32 4.71
N ALA A 174 -5.89 6.95 5.72
CA ALA A 174 -7.16 6.45 6.27
C ALA A 174 -8.33 6.75 5.33
N ASN A 175 -9.33 5.87 5.27
CA ASN A 175 -10.56 6.09 4.48
C ASN A 175 -11.25 7.43 4.79
N ALA A 176 -11.23 7.86 6.05
CA ALA A 176 -11.80 9.16 6.44
C ALA A 176 -11.06 10.36 5.83
N ASP A 177 -9.75 10.24 5.55
CA ASP A 177 -8.97 11.28 4.88
C ASP A 177 -9.15 11.22 3.36
N VAL A 178 -9.30 10.02 2.79
CA VAL A 178 -9.71 9.83 1.39
C VAL A 178 -11.04 10.50 1.11
N ARG A 179 -12.02 10.40 2.02
CA ARG A 179 -13.31 11.09 1.91
C ARG A 179 -13.17 12.61 1.93
N LYS A 180 -12.22 13.17 2.69
CA LYS A 180 -11.94 14.62 2.65
C LYS A 180 -11.39 15.06 1.30
N ILE A 181 -10.51 14.26 0.68
CA ILE A 181 -10.03 14.49 -0.70
C ILE A 181 -11.21 14.47 -1.68
N ARG A 182 -12.07 13.45 -1.57
CA ARG A 182 -13.27 13.30 -2.42
C ARG A 182 -14.26 14.46 -2.26
N ALA A 183 -14.49 14.92 -1.03
CA ALA A 183 -15.30 16.09 -0.75
C ALA A 183 -14.71 17.35 -1.40
N ALA A 184 -13.39 17.55 -1.28
CA ALA A 184 -12.67 18.67 -1.89
C ALA A 184 -12.65 18.62 -3.43
N ALA A 185 -12.87 17.44 -4.03
CA ALA A 185 -12.93 17.24 -5.47
C ALA A 185 -14.36 17.08 -6.02
N SER A 186 -15.39 17.20 -5.18
CA SER A 186 -16.78 16.88 -5.52
C SER A 186 -17.33 17.71 -6.69
N ASP A 187 -17.12 19.02 -6.69
CA ASP A 187 -17.54 19.89 -7.80
C ASP A 187 -16.84 19.53 -9.12
N ILE A 188 -15.56 19.17 -9.07
CA ILE A 188 -14.80 18.70 -10.24
C ILE A 188 -15.40 17.39 -10.74
N ALA A 189 -15.72 16.46 -9.84
CA ALA A 189 -16.29 15.17 -10.17
C ALA A 189 -17.65 15.30 -10.85
N ILE A 190 -18.55 16.10 -10.28
CA ILE A 190 -19.89 16.35 -10.81
C ILE A 190 -19.79 16.98 -12.21
N HIS A 191 -18.99 18.03 -12.38
CA HIS A 191 -18.88 18.73 -13.67
C HIS A 191 -18.23 17.89 -14.77
N ASN A 192 -17.36 16.94 -14.43
CA ASN A 192 -16.62 16.12 -15.41
C ASN A 192 -17.17 14.69 -15.56
N ASN A 193 -18.28 14.37 -14.89
CA ASN A 193 -18.85 13.03 -14.82
C ASN A 193 -17.83 11.98 -14.34
N ILE A 194 -17.10 12.29 -13.26
CA ILE A 194 -16.22 11.32 -12.59
C ILE A 194 -17.07 10.47 -11.65
N VAL A 195 -17.12 9.16 -11.93
CA VAL A 195 -17.95 8.20 -11.19
C VAL A 195 -17.17 7.40 -10.16
N SER A 196 -15.83 7.55 -10.15
CA SER A 196 -14.96 6.96 -9.13
C SER A 196 -13.68 7.77 -8.95
N ILE A 197 -13.35 8.08 -7.69
CA ILE A 197 -12.08 8.70 -7.29
C ILE A 197 -11.37 7.72 -6.34
N ASN A 198 -10.29 7.14 -6.82
CA ASN A 198 -9.49 6.15 -6.11
C ASN A 198 -8.16 6.78 -5.68
N VAL A 199 -7.86 6.74 -4.39
CA VAL A 199 -6.67 7.35 -3.78
C VAL A 199 -5.81 6.25 -3.17
N SER A 200 -4.65 6.00 -3.76
CA SER A 200 -3.63 5.07 -3.27
C SER A 200 -2.43 5.84 -2.72
N VAL A 201 -1.52 5.09 -2.09
CA VAL A 201 -0.21 5.58 -1.71
C VAL A 201 0.90 4.73 -2.34
N SER A 202 2.07 5.31 -2.56
CA SER A 202 3.23 4.53 -3.02
C SER A 202 3.78 3.57 -1.96
N HIS A 203 3.38 3.77 -0.70
CA HIS A 203 3.83 3.04 0.49
C HIS A 203 5.26 3.37 0.94
N THR A 204 5.77 4.58 0.64
CA THR A 204 7.11 4.95 1.10
C THR A 204 7.19 5.01 2.63
N HIS A 205 8.19 4.33 3.19
CA HIS A 205 8.51 4.31 4.63
C HIS A 205 9.42 5.48 5.08
N ASN A 206 9.58 6.47 4.19
CA ASN A 206 10.31 7.71 4.43
C ASN A 206 9.52 8.97 4.05
N GLY A 207 8.20 8.87 3.87
CA GLY A 207 7.30 10.02 3.68
C GLY A 207 7.00 10.77 4.99
N ILE A 208 6.26 11.89 4.90
CA ILE A 208 5.69 12.56 6.09
C ILE A 208 4.58 11.67 6.67
N ASP A 209 4.49 11.62 8.00
CA ASP A 209 3.46 10.86 8.73
C ASP A 209 2.04 11.27 8.29
N SER A 210 1.39 10.35 7.58
CA SER A 210 0.05 10.48 7.00
C SER A 210 -1.01 9.69 7.78
N GLN A 211 -0.61 8.87 8.76
CA GLN A 211 -1.54 8.05 9.56
C GLN A 211 -1.64 8.53 11.01
N GLY A 212 -0.70 9.35 11.47
CA GLY A 212 -0.71 10.03 12.77
C GLY A 212 -0.09 9.24 13.90
N VAL A 213 0.49 8.08 13.60
CA VAL A 213 1.03 7.15 14.60
C VAL A 213 2.42 7.58 15.08
N TRP A 214 3.15 8.37 14.29
CA TRP A 214 4.55 8.70 14.55
C TRP A 214 4.76 10.12 15.07
N THR A 215 3.86 11.05 14.81
CA THR A 215 4.08 12.47 15.12
C THR A 215 4.23 12.77 16.61
N ASP A 216 3.20 12.49 17.40
CA ASP A 216 3.21 12.62 18.86
C ASP A 216 2.25 11.62 19.50
N PRO A 217 2.51 10.29 19.41
CA PRO A 217 1.57 9.29 19.91
C PRO A 217 1.32 9.42 21.42
N ALA A 218 2.33 9.80 22.22
CA ALA A 218 2.17 9.90 23.67
C ALA A 218 1.37 11.14 24.07
N GLY A 219 1.74 12.32 23.55
CA GLY A 219 1.02 13.56 23.82
C GLY A 219 -0.40 13.53 23.28
N THR A 220 -0.61 12.96 22.09
CA THR A 220 -1.95 12.77 21.50
C THR A 220 -2.79 11.84 22.37
N THR A 221 -2.25 10.69 22.78
CA THR A 221 -2.95 9.75 23.67
C THR A 221 -3.32 10.41 24.99
N ILE A 222 -2.37 11.07 25.66
CA ILE A 222 -2.62 11.75 26.95
C ILE A 222 -3.71 12.82 26.80
N ASN A 223 -3.63 13.65 25.77
CA ASN A 223 -4.62 14.70 25.49
C ASN A 223 -6.01 14.11 25.25
N ASN A 224 -6.10 13.06 24.44
CA ASN A 224 -7.35 12.46 24.01
C ASN A 224 -8.01 11.66 25.14
N LEU A 225 -7.21 10.98 25.98
CA LEU A 225 -7.72 10.33 27.18
C LEU A 225 -8.17 11.36 28.23
N ALA A 226 -7.45 12.49 28.38
CA ALA A 226 -7.91 13.59 29.21
C ALA A 226 -9.24 14.19 28.69
N ASN A 227 -9.39 14.36 27.37
CA ASN A 227 -10.66 14.75 26.75
C ASN A 227 -11.76 13.73 27.10
N ALA A 228 -11.52 12.44 26.89
CA ALA A 228 -12.51 11.39 27.14
C ALA A 228 -12.99 11.35 28.61
N LEU A 229 -12.11 11.67 29.56
CA LEU A 229 -12.43 11.64 30.99
C LEU A 229 -13.05 12.95 31.51
N THR A 230 -12.74 14.10 30.91
CA THR A 230 -13.04 15.42 31.50
C THR A 230 -13.87 16.34 30.60
N GLY A 231 -13.80 16.16 29.28
CA GLY A 231 -14.41 17.05 28.29
C GLY A 231 -13.74 18.43 28.13
N PHE A 232 -12.63 18.72 28.82
CA PHE A 232 -12.04 20.07 28.86
C PHE A 232 -11.02 20.36 27.75
N THR A 233 -10.55 19.35 27.02
CA THR A 233 -9.65 19.51 25.87
C THR A 233 -10.38 19.14 24.58
N GLN A 234 -9.85 19.50 23.42
CA GLN A 234 -10.32 18.97 22.14
C GLN A 234 -9.56 17.70 21.78
N VAL A 235 -10.24 16.74 21.13
CA VAL A 235 -9.58 15.56 20.55
C VAL A 235 -8.63 16.02 19.45
N LYS A 236 -7.38 15.57 19.53
CA LYS A 236 -6.34 15.84 18.54
C LYS A 236 -6.17 14.64 17.62
N SER A 237 -5.96 14.91 16.33
CA SER A 237 -5.42 13.92 15.41
C SER A 237 -3.91 13.81 15.61
N GLY A 238 -3.36 12.62 15.43
CA GLY A 238 -1.92 12.43 15.33
C GLY A 238 -1.33 12.89 14.00
N VAL A 239 -2.15 13.06 12.95
CA VAL A 239 -1.68 13.59 11.66
C VAL A 239 -1.51 15.10 11.77
N ASP A 240 -0.38 15.62 11.29
CA ASP A 240 -0.16 17.07 11.24
C ASP A 240 -1.22 17.75 10.35
N ALA A 241 -1.98 18.68 10.91
CA ALA A 241 -3.11 19.31 10.22
C ALA A 241 -2.69 20.10 8.97
N THR A 242 -1.48 20.68 8.96
CA THR A 242 -0.96 21.41 7.79
C THR A 242 -0.61 20.43 6.67
N PHE A 243 0.00 19.30 7.02
CA PHE A 243 0.30 18.26 6.03
C PHE A 243 -0.98 17.62 5.49
N LEU A 244 -1.95 17.28 6.35
CA LEU A 244 -3.24 16.75 5.91
C LEU A 244 -3.96 17.70 4.95
N GLN A 245 -4.02 18.99 5.27
CA GLN A 245 -4.63 19.98 4.38
C GLN A 245 -3.86 20.09 3.05
N THR A 246 -2.52 20.06 3.10
CA THR A 246 -1.68 20.05 1.90
C THR A 246 -2.00 18.84 1.02
N MET A 247 -2.12 17.63 1.60
CA MET A 247 -2.50 16.43 0.83
C MET A 247 -3.89 16.56 0.19
N ILE A 248 -4.87 17.09 0.94
CA ILE A 248 -6.24 17.31 0.43
C ILE A 248 -6.22 18.27 -0.77
N ASP A 249 -5.62 19.45 -0.59
CA ASP A 249 -5.60 20.50 -1.61
C ASP A 249 -4.83 20.05 -2.85
N ARG A 250 -3.63 19.50 -2.68
CA ARG A 250 -2.77 19.09 -3.79
C ARG A 250 -3.35 17.91 -4.57
N THR A 251 -4.05 16.99 -3.90
CA THR A 251 -4.72 15.89 -4.59
C THR A 251 -5.91 16.39 -5.38
N SER A 252 -6.77 17.25 -4.81
CA SER A 252 -7.89 17.85 -5.54
C SER A 252 -7.43 18.70 -6.74
N GLU A 253 -6.39 19.52 -6.56
CA GLU A 253 -5.76 20.29 -7.64
C GLU A 253 -5.19 19.40 -8.76
N SER A 254 -4.60 18.25 -8.39
CA SER A 254 -4.07 17.28 -9.35
C SER A 254 -5.21 16.62 -10.15
N ILE A 255 -6.33 16.26 -9.51
CA ILE A 255 -7.53 15.75 -10.19
C ILE A 255 -8.06 16.79 -11.19
N ALA A 256 -8.24 18.04 -10.76
CA ALA A 256 -8.71 19.12 -11.64
C ALA A 256 -7.80 19.29 -12.86
N ALA A 257 -6.48 19.29 -12.65
CA ALA A 257 -5.51 19.46 -13.71
C ALA A 257 -5.44 18.26 -14.66
N ALA A 258 -5.60 17.04 -14.16
CA ALA A 258 -5.69 15.84 -14.99
C ALA A 258 -6.96 15.88 -15.85
N CYS A 259 -8.12 16.21 -15.28
CA CYS A 259 -9.37 16.37 -16.05
C CYS A 259 -9.24 17.43 -17.15
N GLY A 260 -8.61 18.58 -16.86
CA GLY A 260 -8.40 19.65 -17.83
C GLY A 260 -7.44 19.32 -18.96
N ARG A 261 -6.80 18.14 -18.94
CA ARG A 261 -5.82 17.66 -19.93
C ARG A 261 -6.21 16.32 -20.56
N LEU A 262 -7.48 15.94 -20.46
CA LEU A 262 -7.98 14.75 -21.14
C LEU A 262 -7.77 14.87 -22.64
N GLU A 263 -7.10 13.89 -23.22
CA GLU A 263 -6.88 13.78 -24.65
C GLU A 263 -7.20 12.36 -25.14
N PRO A 264 -7.71 12.19 -26.37
CA PRO A 264 -7.99 10.88 -26.94
C PRO A 264 -6.71 10.14 -27.33
N GLY A 265 -6.75 8.82 -27.29
CA GLY A 265 -5.62 7.98 -27.64
C GLY A 265 -5.91 6.49 -27.57
N SER A 266 -4.83 5.70 -27.51
CA SER A 266 -4.87 4.24 -27.44
C SER A 266 -4.16 3.75 -26.18
N LEU A 267 -4.72 2.72 -25.54
CA LEU A 267 -4.16 2.10 -24.34
C LEU A 267 -3.59 0.73 -24.68
N TYR A 268 -2.40 0.41 -24.19
CA TYR A 268 -1.71 -0.86 -24.43
C TYR A 268 -1.30 -1.51 -23.11
N LEU A 269 -1.44 -2.84 -23.00
CA LEU A 269 -1.02 -3.63 -21.84
C LEU A 269 0.18 -4.49 -22.20
N ALA A 270 1.23 -4.43 -21.38
CA ALA A 270 2.35 -5.36 -21.38
C ALA A 270 2.55 -5.96 -19.98
N LYS A 271 2.97 -7.23 -19.92
CA LYS A 271 3.28 -7.97 -18.69
C LYS A 271 4.64 -8.62 -18.83
N LYS A 272 5.49 -8.52 -17.81
CA LYS A 272 6.79 -9.19 -17.77
C LYS A 272 7.12 -9.66 -16.34
N SER A 273 7.63 -10.89 -16.20
CA SER A 273 8.19 -11.33 -14.93
C SER A 273 9.46 -10.54 -14.58
N ILE A 274 9.53 -10.15 -13.32
CA ILE A 274 10.59 -9.44 -12.64
C ILE A 274 11.03 -10.21 -11.40
N SER A 275 10.93 -11.55 -11.41
CA SER A 275 11.32 -12.45 -10.30
C SER A 275 12.74 -12.23 -9.77
N ASP A 276 13.58 -11.64 -10.60
CA ASP A 276 14.98 -11.30 -10.29
C ASP A 276 15.13 -10.02 -9.46
N TYR A 277 14.09 -9.19 -9.42
CA TYR A 277 14.07 -7.82 -8.88
C TYR A 277 13.19 -7.66 -7.63
N VAL A 278 12.42 -8.69 -7.29
CA VAL A 278 11.56 -8.71 -6.11
C VAL A 278 11.71 -10.05 -5.40
N ARG A 279 11.46 -10.07 -4.10
CA ARG A 279 11.41 -11.30 -3.32
C ARG A 279 10.39 -11.18 -2.21
N ASP A 280 9.77 -12.29 -1.87
CA ASP A 280 9.10 -12.43 -0.57
C ASP A 280 10.15 -12.61 0.53
N ARG A 281 9.99 -11.89 1.64
CA ARG A 281 10.90 -11.93 2.80
C ARG A 281 10.38 -12.81 3.93
N THR A 282 9.23 -13.46 3.79
CA THR A 282 8.61 -14.25 4.87
C THR A 282 7.97 -15.52 4.33
N TYR A 283 8.31 -16.66 4.95
CA TYR A 283 7.66 -17.92 4.61
C TYR A 283 6.20 -17.95 5.08
N PRO A 284 5.30 -18.71 4.41
CA PRO A 284 5.53 -19.43 3.17
C PRO A 284 5.60 -18.48 1.97
N ASN A 285 6.71 -18.53 1.22
CA ASN A 285 6.96 -17.54 0.18
C ASN A 285 5.91 -17.61 -0.94
N ALA A 286 5.32 -16.47 -1.26
CA ALA A 286 4.55 -16.26 -2.47
C ALA A 286 4.68 -14.81 -2.93
N MET A 287 4.63 -14.58 -4.23
CA MET A 287 4.63 -13.23 -4.77
C MET A 287 4.01 -13.20 -6.15
N ASP A 288 3.36 -12.09 -6.48
CA ASP A 288 3.20 -11.72 -7.87
C ASP A 288 4.52 -11.13 -8.38
N ASP A 289 5.26 -11.94 -9.11
CA ASP A 289 6.56 -11.59 -9.66
C ASP A 289 6.47 -10.79 -10.96
N ASN A 290 5.30 -10.22 -11.30
CA ASN A 290 5.08 -9.56 -12.58
C ASN A 290 5.04 -8.05 -12.44
N LEU A 291 5.66 -7.38 -13.41
CA LEU A 291 5.44 -5.97 -13.71
C LEU A 291 4.42 -5.85 -14.83
N TYR A 292 3.37 -5.08 -14.56
CA TYR A 292 2.34 -4.74 -15.54
C TYR A 292 2.47 -3.27 -15.92
N ARG A 293 2.39 -3.01 -17.22
CA ARG A 293 2.46 -1.67 -17.80
C ARG A 293 1.23 -1.43 -18.65
N LEU A 294 0.41 -0.47 -18.24
CA LEU A 294 -0.55 0.18 -19.12
C LEU A 294 0.10 1.43 -19.70
N ARG A 295 0.22 1.51 -21.02
CA ARG A 295 0.80 2.65 -21.73
C ARG A 295 -0.26 3.31 -22.58
N PHE A 296 -0.60 4.55 -22.25
CA PHE A 296 -1.51 5.38 -23.04
C PHE A 296 -0.70 6.20 -24.04
N VAL A 297 -1.07 6.11 -25.31
CA VAL A 297 -0.47 6.85 -26.42
C VAL A 297 -1.52 7.82 -26.98
N PRO A 298 -1.36 9.14 -26.76
CA PRO A 298 -2.24 10.15 -27.34
C PRO A 298 -2.25 10.10 -28.87
N ASP A 299 -3.37 10.48 -29.48
CA ASP A 299 -3.45 10.65 -30.93
C ASP A 299 -2.60 11.84 -31.41
N ASP A 300 -2.46 12.88 -30.57
CA ASP A 300 -1.55 13.99 -30.84
C ASP A 300 -0.09 13.57 -30.55
N SER A 301 0.69 13.42 -31.63
CA SER A 301 2.12 13.10 -31.54
C SER A 301 2.97 14.16 -30.83
N ALA A 302 2.47 15.39 -30.63
CA ALA A 302 3.15 16.40 -29.80
C ALA A 302 2.89 16.19 -28.29
N SER A 303 1.85 15.43 -27.94
CA SER A 303 1.52 15.10 -26.57
C SER A 303 2.37 13.96 -26.02
N ARG A 304 2.51 13.98 -24.70
CA ARG A 304 3.37 13.06 -23.99
C ARG A 304 2.60 11.79 -23.62
N PRO A 305 3.05 10.60 -24.03
CA PRO A 305 2.41 9.36 -23.61
C PRO A 305 2.57 9.12 -22.10
N THR A 306 1.71 8.28 -21.53
CA THR A 306 1.63 8.07 -20.08
C THR A 306 1.71 6.59 -19.73
N ILE A 307 2.59 6.26 -18.79
CA ILE A 307 2.74 4.93 -18.23
C ILE A 307 2.09 4.86 -16.85
N ILE A 308 1.19 3.88 -16.69
CA ILE A 308 0.71 3.38 -15.40
C ILE A 308 1.43 2.04 -15.17
N ALA A 309 2.30 1.99 -14.18
CA ALA A 309 3.02 0.77 -13.80
C ALA A 309 2.51 0.23 -12.46
N THR A 310 2.49 -1.10 -12.33
CA THR A 310 2.13 -1.78 -11.09
C THR A 310 2.96 -3.05 -10.94
N PHE A 311 3.51 -3.26 -9.75
CA PHE A 311 4.19 -4.48 -9.32
C PHE A 311 4.28 -4.48 -7.79
N ALA A 312 4.51 -5.65 -7.21
CA ALA A 312 4.64 -5.83 -5.78
C ALA A 312 6.04 -5.43 -5.29
N CYS A 313 6.18 -4.32 -4.54
CA CYS A 313 7.44 -4.01 -3.87
C CYS A 313 7.29 -2.96 -2.76
N HIS A 314 7.69 -3.32 -1.54
CA HIS A 314 7.87 -2.37 -0.43
C HIS A 314 8.93 -1.30 -0.78
N PRO A 315 8.59 0.01 -0.72
CA PRO A 315 9.55 1.10 -0.85
C PRO A 315 10.27 1.38 0.47
N GLU A 316 11.21 0.49 0.76
CA GLU A 316 12.04 0.49 1.96
C GLU A 316 13.54 0.58 1.66
N THR A 317 13.94 0.70 0.39
CA THR A 317 15.34 0.60 -0.04
C THR A 317 16.20 1.72 0.54
N THR A 318 15.65 2.92 0.72
CA THR A 318 16.31 4.08 1.36
C THR A 318 16.56 3.87 2.86
N SER A 319 16.06 2.76 3.43
CA SER A 319 16.12 2.35 4.82
C SER A 319 15.31 3.23 5.77
N TYR A 320 14.69 2.56 6.73
CA TYR A 320 14.05 3.16 7.90
C TYR A 320 14.94 4.09 8.73
N SER A 321 16.25 3.86 8.69
CA SER A 321 17.24 4.66 9.43
C SER A 321 17.55 6.02 8.78
N SER A 322 17.05 6.27 7.56
CA SER A 322 17.22 7.56 6.91
C SER A 322 16.68 8.71 7.77
N LYS A 323 17.42 9.81 7.83
CA LYS A 323 17.05 11.05 8.53
C LYS A 323 16.33 12.04 7.61
N GLU A 324 16.18 11.69 6.34
CA GLU A 324 15.69 12.55 5.29
C GLU A 324 14.46 11.92 4.65
N ILE A 325 13.57 12.77 4.17
CA ILE A 325 12.37 12.33 3.45
C ILE A 325 12.73 11.83 2.06
N SER A 326 12.04 10.78 1.62
CA SER A 326 12.19 10.23 0.27
C SER A 326 10.92 9.48 -0.15
N ALA A 327 10.59 9.54 -1.45
CA ALA A 327 9.63 8.66 -2.11
C ALA A 327 10.24 7.30 -2.52
N ASP A 328 11.47 7.01 -2.07
CA ASP A 328 12.19 5.77 -2.30
C ASP A 328 12.43 5.52 -3.80
N PHE A 329 12.50 4.26 -4.23
CA PHE A 329 12.76 3.91 -5.63
C PHE A 329 11.76 4.51 -6.64
N ILE A 330 10.55 4.90 -6.19
CA ILE A 330 9.49 5.45 -7.05
C ILE A 330 9.92 6.77 -7.67
N TYR A 331 10.61 7.64 -6.92
CA TYR A 331 11.11 8.91 -7.45
C TYR A 331 12.09 8.70 -8.60
N TYR A 332 13.03 7.76 -8.44
CA TYR A 332 14.06 7.48 -9.43
C TYR A 332 13.52 6.70 -10.64
N MET A 333 12.54 5.84 -10.42
CA MET A 333 11.78 5.20 -11.49
C MET A 333 11.05 6.24 -12.34
N GLU A 334 10.37 7.19 -11.69
CA GLU A 334 9.74 8.32 -12.36
C GLU A 334 10.76 9.16 -13.13
N GLU A 335 11.93 9.44 -12.56
CA GLU A 335 12.98 10.21 -13.25
C GLU A 335 13.43 9.51 -14.54
N ALA A 336 13.68 8.21 -14.50
CA ALA A 336 14.07 7.43 -15.68
C ALA A 336 12.95 7.40 -16.74
N VAL A 337 11.69 7.15 -16.33
CA VAL A 337 10.52 7.19 -17.23
C VAL A 337 10.33 8.58 -17.84
N ASN A 338 10.52 9.62 -17.03
CA ASN A 338 10.37 10.98 -17.49
C ASN A 338 11.42 11.36 -18.54
N ARG A 339 12.68 10.98 -18.33
CA ARG A 339 13.77 11.12 -19.32
C ARG A 339 13.48 10.34 -20.60
N GLY A 340 12.75 9.24 -20.49
CA GLY A 340 12.22 8.47 -21.62
C GLY A 340 11.10 9.15 -22.41
N GLY A 341 10.67 10.34 -22.00
CA GLY A 341 9.64 11.10 -22.70
C GLY A 341 8.21 10.68 -22.34
N GLU A 342 8.00 9.98 -21.23
CA GLU A 342 6.70 9.46 -20.81
C GLU A 342 6.31 10.04 -19.44
N ASN A 343 5.03 10.37 -19.24
CA ASN A 343 4.49 10.61 -17.90
C ASN A 343 4.46 9.29 -17.11
N PHE A 344 4.45 9.39 -15.78
CA PHE A 344 4.53 8.21 -14.93
C PHE A 344 3.60 8.27 -13.71
N ILE A 345 2.95 7.14 -13.44
CA ILE A 345 2.31 6.84 -12.17
C ILE A 345 2.57 5.37 -11.81
N PHE A 346 3.01 5.14 -10.57
CA PHE A 346 3.15 3.82 -9.98
C PHE A 346 1.97 3.57 -9.06
N ILE A 347 1.13 2.58 -9.34
CA ILE A 347 0.10 2.12 -8.40
C ILE A 347 0.66 0.87 -7.72
N GLN A 348 0.62 0.85 -6.38
CA GLN A 348 1.20 -0.26 -5.63
C GLN A 348 0.47 -1.57 -5.99
N GLY A 349 1.26 -2.58 -6.38
CA GLY A 349 0.74 -3.91 -6.69
C GLY A 349 0.46 -4.70 -5.41
N ASN A 350 0.36 -6.03 -5.53
CA ASN A 350 0.13 -6.90 -4.37
C ASN A 350 1.34 -6.95 -3.42
N VAL A 351 1.43 -5.99 -2.50
CA VAL A 351 2.69 -5.67 -1.83
C VAL A 351 3.06 -6.68 -0.75
N GLY A 352 2.07 -7.23 -0.03
CA GLY A 352 2.23 -8.28 0.98
C GLY A 352 3.54 -8.16 1.76
N THR A 353 4.38 -9.19 1.75
CA THR A 353 5.73 -9.15 2.33
C THR A 353 6.83 -9.00 1.26
N VAL A 354 6.46 -8.56 0.06
CA VAL A 354 7.36 -8.45 -1.09
C VAL A 354 8.22 -7.20 -0.98
N THR A 355 9.53 -7.37 -1.15
CA THR A 355 10.53 -6.31 -1.09
C THR A 355 11.47 -6.35 -2.29
N SER A 356 12.21 -5.27 -2.51
CA SER A 356 13.19 -5.16 -3.59
C SER A 356 14.28 -6.23 -3.46
N SER A 357 14.69 -6.76 -4.61
CA SER A 357 15.89 -7.57 -4.79
C SER A 357 16.72 -6.97 -5.92
N ARG A 358 18.04 -7.00 -5.77
CA ARG A 358 18.98 -6.67 -6.86
C ARG A 358 20.05 -7.75 -7.00
N SER A 359 19.77 -8.99 -6.57
CA SER A 359 20.80 -10.04 -6.60
C SER A 359 21.31 -10.34 -8.01
N ASN A 360 20.43 -10.32 -9.02
CA ASN A 360 20.77 -10.66 -10.40
C ASN A 360 21.28 -9.46 -11.22
N SER A 361 20.99 -8.24 -10.77
CA SER A 361 21.47 -6.97 -11.32
C SER A 361 22.40 -6.20 -10.37
N ASN A 362 23.02 -6.92 -9.44
CA ASN A 362 24.02 -6.34 -8.56
C ASN A 362 25.17 -5.81 -9.43
N ASP A 363 25.64 -4.62 -9.11
CA ASP A 363 26.75 -3.95 -9.78
C ASP A 363 28.07 -4.09 -9.01
N GLY A 364 28.03 -4.75 -7.84
CA GLY A 364 29.20 -5.00 -7.00
C GLY A 364 29.72 -3.74 -6.31
N LEU A 365 28.96 -2.65 -6.34
CA LEU A 365 29.37 -1.37 -5.76
C LEU A 365 29.10 -1.34 -4.25
N ALA A 366 29.97 -0.64 -3.52
CA ALA A 366 29.77 -0.34 -2.12
C ALA A 366 28.91 0.92 -1.98
N LEU A 367 27.58 0.73 -1.91
CA LEU A 367 26.61 1.82 -1.93
C LEU A 367 25.94 2.00 -0.56
N ASN A 368 25.50 3.23 -0.30
CA ASN A 368 24.56 3.49 0.79
C ASN A 368 23.11 3.22 0.35
N ASN A 369 22.20 3.15 1.32
CA ASN A 369 20.79 2.80 1.07
C ASN A 369 20.07 3.74 0.08
N HIS A 370 20.39 5.04 0.09
CA HIS A 370 19.82 5.99 -0.86
C HIS A 370 20.35 5.73 -2.28
N GLU A 371 21.64 5.46 -2.42
CA GLU A 371 22.23 5.08 -3.71
C GLU A 371 21.65 3.76 -4.24
N GLU A 372 21.38 2.79 -3.36
CA GLU A 372 20.67 1.56 -3.72
C GLU A 372 19.23 1.82 -4.18
N ALA A 373 18.49 2.69 -3.49
CA ALA A 373 17.14 3.08 -3.87
C ALA A 373 17.12 3.77 -5.24
N ALA A 374 18.09 4.65 -5.48
CA ALA A 374 18.25 5.30 -6.77
C ALA A 374 18.54 4.30 -7.89
N ARG A 375 19.47 3.38 -7.68
CA ARG A 375 19.83 2.38 -8.70
C ARG A 375 18.71 1.38 -8.95
N PHE A 376 18.03 0.90 -7.92
CA PHE A 376 16.84 0.06 -8.08
C PHE A 376 15.75 0.79 -8.87
N GLY A 377 15.45 2.04 -8.52
CA GLY A 377 14.43 2.83 -9.21
C GLY A 377 14.77 3.10 -10.67
N TYR A 378 16.01 3.52 -10.99
CA TYR A 378 16.44 3.70 -12.38
C TYR A 378 16.34 2.41 -13.19
N GLU A 379 16.77 1.29 -12.62
CA GLU A 379 16.69 -0.01 -13.26
C GLU A 379 15.24 -0.43 -13.55
N MET A 380 14.35 -0.32 -12.56
CA MET A 380 12.92 -0.59 -12.75
C MET A 380 12.27 0.40 -13.75
N GLY A 381 12.75 1.65 -13.81
CA GLY A 381 12.34 2.63 -14.81
C GLY A 381 12.74 2.24 -16.22
N TYR A 382 14.00 1.84 -16.43
CA TYR A 382 14.48 1.31 -17.71
C TYR A 382 13.71 0.06 -18.13
N ILE A 383 13.51 -0.91 -17.23
CA ILE A 383 12.74 -2.14 -17.46
C ILE A 383 11.32 -1.78 -17.92
N THR A 384 10.66 -0.85 -17.24
CA THR A 384 9.30 -0.41 -17.54
C THR A 384 9.18 0.24 -18.91
N LEU A 385 10.13 1.08 -19.29
CA LEU A 385 10.17 1.69 -20.63
C LEU A 385 10.43 0.64 -21.71
N ALA A 386 11.34 -0.30 -21.44
CA ALA A 386 11.91 -1.20 -22.42
C ALA A 386 11.19 -2.54 -22.58
N LEU A 387 10.03 -2.77 -21.93
CA LEU A 387 9.31 -4.05 -22.00
C LEU A 387 9.15 -4.60 -23.42
N THR A 388 8.85 -3.73 -24.39
CA THR A 388 8.65 -4.10 -25.80
C THR A 388 9.89 -3.87 -26.68
N ALA A 389 10.99 -3.39 -26.09
CA ALA A 389 12.22 -3.06 -26.79
C ALA A 389 13.15 -4.27 -26.89
N THR A 390 13.78 -4.46 -28.06
CA THR A 390 14.88 -5.41 -28.24
C THR A 390 16.09 -5.04 -27.39
N ALA A 391 16.99 -5.98 -27.07
CA ALA A 391 18.19 -5.69 -26.30
C ALA A 391 19.07 -4.56 -26.89
N ARG A 392 19.13 -4.44 -28.23
CA ARG A 392 19.84 -3.34 -28.90
C ARG A 392 19.15 -1.99 -28.69
N GLN A 393 17.82 -1.98 -28.70
CA GLN A 393 17.06 -0.78 -28.35
C GLN A 393 17.28 -0.44 -26.87
N CYS A 394 17.28 -1.42 -25.96
CA CYS A 394 17.60 -1.21 -24.55
C CYS A 394 18.97 -0.54 -24.35
N GLU A 395 20.02 -1.02 -25.04
CA GLU A 395 21.35 -0.40 -25.02
C GLU A 395 21.28 1.07 -25.50
N THR A 396 20.54 1.32 -26.58
CA THR A 396 20.38 2.67 -27.13
C THR A 396 19.66 3.59 -26.15
N LEU A 397 18.58 3.12 -25.52
CA LEU A 397 17.81 3.84 -24.51
C LEU A 397 18.67 4.15 -23.28
N ASN A 398 19.46 3.18 -22.81
CA ASN A 398 20.38 3.34 -21.70
C ASN A 398 21.34 4.53 -21.92
N LYS A 399 22.00 4.58 -23.08
CA LYS A 399 22.91 5.66 -23.46
C LYS A 399 22.17 7.00 -23.65
N ALA A 400 21.04 6.97 -24.35
CA ALA A 400 20.27 8.18 -24.65
C ALA A 400 19.76 8.90 -23.38
N TRP A 401 19.53 8.16 -22.30
CA TRP A 401 18.98 8.71 -21.05
C TRP A 401 20.02 8.97 -19.97
N GLY A 402 21.30 8.93 -20.34
CA GLY A 402 22.42 9.36 -19.50
C GLY A 402 23.11 8.25 -18.73
N ASP A 403 22.92 6.99 -19.12
CA ASP A 403 23.58 5.82 -18.52
C ASP A 403 23.51 5.81 -16.99
N LEU A 404 22.30 5.93 -16.44
CA LEU A 404 22.09 6.15 -15.00
C LEU A 404 22.58 4.97 -14.13
N LEU A 405 22.78 3.80 -14.73
CA LEU A 405 23.33 2.61 -14.09
C LEU A 405 24.85 2.44 -14.32
N GLY A 406 25.48 3.34 -15.06
CA GLY A 406 26.92 3.35 -15.35
C GLY A 406 27.38 2.16 -16.19
N VAL A 407 26.55 1.66 -17.11
CA VAL A 407 26.88 0.53 -17.99
C VAL A 407 28.16 0.79 -18.77
N GLU A 408 28.41 2.01 -19.26
CA GLU A 408 29.64 2.34 -19.99
C GLU A 408 30.88 2.24 -19.11
N GLN A 409 30.74 2.54 -17.82
CA GLN A 409 31.84 2.51 -16.86
C GLN A 409 32.10 1.10 -16.30
N TYR A 410 31.05 0.34 -16.02
CA TYR A 410 31.13 -0.89 -15.23
C TYR A 410 30.90 -2.17 -16.04
N ALA A 411 30.41 -2.09 -17.28
CA ALA A 411 30.23 -3.29 -18.10
C ALA A 411 31.56 -4.05 -18.27
N GLY A 412 31.54 -5.34 -17.90
CA GLY A 412 32.69 -6.23 -18.00
C GLY A 412 33.56 -6.30 -16.75
N THR A 413 33.28 -5.53 -15.69
CA THR A 413 33.92 -5.73 -14.39
C THR A 413 33.31 -6.93 -13.65
N ASP A 414 34.12 -7.58 -12.83
CA ASP A 414 33.64 -8.67 -11.97
C ASP A 414 32.52 -8.16 -11.05
N GLY A 415 31.40 -8.87 -11.04
CA GLY A 415 30.25 -8.52 -10.20
C GLY A 415 29.28 -7.50 -10.79
N TYR A 416 29.50 -6.98 -12.01
CA TYR A 416 28.53 -6.11 -12.70
C TYR A 416 27.70 -6.86 -13.76
N SER A 417 26.38 -6.85 -13.57
CA SER A 417 25.42 -7.36 -14.55
C SER A 417 24.76 -6.21 -15.31
N VAL A 418 24.95 -6.18 -16.64
CA VAL A 418 24.21 -5.25 -17.51
C VAL A 418 22.72 -5.63 -17.50
N TRP A 419 21.84 -4.70 -17.13
CA TRP A 419 20.39 -4.96 -16.94
C TRP A 419 19.69 -5.53 -18.19
N TYR A 420 20.12 -5.15 -19.39
CA TYR A 420 19.58 -5.66 -20.66
C TYR A 420 20.31 -6.90 -21.19
N LYS A 421 21.21 -7.50 -20.41
CA LYS A 421 21.87 -8.76 -20.79
C LYS A 421 20.82 -9.87 -20.84
N ASN A 422 20.81 -10.62 -21.95
CA ASN A 422 19.81 -11.66 -22.24
C ASN A 422 18.36 -11.16 -22.30
N TRP A 423 18.16 -9.84 -22.42
CA TRP A 423 16.84 -9.24 -22.46
C TRP A 423 15.97 -9.80 -23.58
N GLN A 424 14.78 -10.26 -23.21
CA GLN A 424 13.74 -10.65 -24.14
C GLN A 424 12.58 -9.64 -24.05
N PRO A 425 12.21 -8.99 -25.17
CA PRO A 425 11.02 -8.16 -25.19
C PRO A 425 9.77 -9.02 -24.97
N VAL A 426 8.73 -8.40 -24.43
CA VAL A 426 7.37 -8.94 -24.39
C VAL A 426 6.52 -8.19 -25.40
N MET A 427 5.42 -8.80 -25.82
CA MET A 427 4.42 -8.11 -26.64
C MET A 427 3.59 -7.17 -25.76
N GLU A 428 3.10 -6.08 -26.36
CA GLU A 428 2.00 -5.31 -25.80
C GLU A 428 0.74 -5.49 -26.65
N THR A 429 -0.41 -5.51 -26.00
CA THR A 429 -1.71 -5.74 -26.62
C THR A 429 -2.55 -4.48 -26.49
N ALA A 430 -3.22 -4.06 -27.56
CA ALA A 430 -4.17 -2.96 -27.50
C ALA A 430 -5.35 -3.33 -26.58
N VAL A 431 -5.64 -2.46 -25.62
CA VAL A 431 -6.70 -2.63 -24.65
C VAL A 431 -8.00 -2.10 -25.24
N THR A 432 -9.02 -2.94 -25.30
CA THR A 432 -10.35 -2.53 -25.76
C THR A 432 -10.92 -1.44 -24.83
N PRO A 433 -11.55 -0.35 -25.34
CA PRO A 433 -12.18 0.70 -24.52
C PRO A 433 -13.37 0.20 -23.69
N ILE A 434 -13.06 -0.49 -22.61
CA ILE A 434 -13.96 -0.99 -21.57
C ILE A 434 -13.30 -0.65 -20.24
N LEU A 435 -13.95 0.20 -19.47
CA LEU A 435 -13.54 0.52 -18.11
C LEU A 435 -14.72 0.28 -17.18
N ASN A 436 -14.76 -0.88 -16.53
CA ASN A 436 -15.78 -1.19 -15.54
C ASN A 436 -15.18 -1.06 -14.16
N ILE A 437 -15.87 -0.40 -13.23
CA ILE A 437 -15.49 -0.37 -11.82
C ILE A 437 -16.75 -0.43 -10.96
N ARG A 438 -16.71 -1.24 -9.90
CA ARG A 438 -17.72 -1.25 -8.85
C ARG A 438 -16.98 -1.20 -7.52
N MET A 439 -17.39 -0.29 -6.65
CA MET A 439 -16.88 -0.18 -5.29
C MET A 439 -17.96 -0.65 -4.31
N GLU A 440 -17.53 -1.18 -3.18
CA GLU A 440 -18.37 -1.52 -2.05
C GLU A 440 -17.77 -0.92 -0.78
N GLN A 441 -18.55 -0.15 -0.03
CA GLN A 441 -18.19 0.25 1.34
C GLN A 441 -18.86 -0.70 2.34
N PHE A 442 -18.18 -1.03 3.42
CA PHE A 442 -18.69 -1.92 4.45
C PHE A 442 -18.04 -1.65 5.80
N ILE A 443 -18.67 -2.19 6.85
CA ILE A 443 -18.15 -2.12 8.22
C ILE A 443 -17.37 -3.40 8.51
N LEU A 444 -16.09 -3.23 8.87
CA LEU A 444 -15.16 -4.31 9.16
C LEU A 444 -14.86 -4.36 10.67
N PRO A 445 -14.90 -5.54 11.32
CA PRO A 445 -14.47 -5.68 12.70
C PRO A 445 -12.98 -5.30 12.88
N VAL A 446 -12.68 -4.60 13.97
CA VAL A 446 -11.31 -4.32 14.39
C VAL A 446 -11.00 -5.23 15.58
N ASP A 447 -10.43 -6.40 15.32
CA ASP A 447 -10.14 -7.44 16.32
C ASP A 447 -8.73 -7.34 16.92
N ASN A 448 -7.82 -6.67 16.23
CA ASN A 448 -6.48 -6.40 16.73
C ASN A 448 -6.52 -5.38 17.88
N GLY A 449 -6.04 -5.79 19.04
CA GLY A 449 -6.08 -5.02 20.28
C GLY A 449 -5.26 -3.72 20.24
N ILE A 450 -4.24 -3.63 19.38
CA ILE A 450 -3.48 -2.39 19.16
C ILE A 450 -4.35 -1.41 18.38
N PHE A 451 -4.99 -1.84 17.29
CA PHE A 451 -5.88 -0.99 16.49
C PHE A 451 -7.13 -0.56 17.26
N LYS A 452 -7.71 -1.45 18.08
CA LYS A 452 -8.78 -1.08 19.02
C LYS A 452 -8.32 0.06 19.93
N ALA A 453 -7.12 -0.05 20.52
CA ALA A 453 -6.61 0.95 21.45
C ALA A 453 -6.33 2.29 20.76
N MET A 454 -5.62 2.26 19.63
CA MET A 454 -5.31 3.46 18.82
C MET A 454 -6.58 4.16 18.36
N GLY A 455 -7.56 3.37 17.91
CA GLY A 455 -8.84 3.86 17.44
C GLY A 455 -9.69 4.48 18.55
N LYS A 456 -9.82 3.82 19.70
CA LYS A 456 -10.54 4.34 20.86
C LYS A 456 -9.93 5.62 21.43
N ALA A 457 -8.60 5.75 21.32
CA ALA A 457 -7.86 6.95 21.68
C ALA A 457 -7.80 8.01 20.55
N SER A 458 -8.33 7.71 19.36
CA SER A 458 -8.34 8.58 18.18
C SER A 458 -6.97 9.15 17.82
N ILE A 459 -5.95 8.29 17.84
CA ILE A 459 -4.59 8.64 17.43
C ILE A 459 -4.53 8.75 15.90
N ALA A 460 -5.04 7.73 15.22
CA ALA A 460 -5.16 7.69 13.77
C ALA A 460 -6.51 8.26 13.31
N ASN A 461 -6.58 8.66 12.05
CA ASN A 461 -7.78 9.26 11.46
C ASN A 461 -8.82 8.25 10.97
N ASN A 462 -8.57 6.94 11.05
CA ASN A 462 -9.58 5.92 10.72
C ASN A 462 -10.85 6.15 11.55
N LEU A 463 -12.01 6.09 10.91
CA LEU A 463 -13.29 6.14 11.62
C LEU A 463 -13.43 4.86 12.45
N ILE A 464 -13.75 5.02 13.74
CA ILE A 464 -13.98 3.89 14.64
C ILE A 464 -15.41 3.95 15.14
N LEU A 465 -16.10 2.83 15.00
CA LEU A 465 -17.44 2.60 15.52
C LEU A 465 -17.30 1.68 16.73
N LYS A 466 -18.07 1.92 17.78
CA LYS A 466 -18.12 1.05 18.95
C LYS A 466 -19.55 0.62 19.26
N GLU A 467 -19.75 -0.67 19.43
CA GLU A 467 -21.02 -1.25 19.87
C GLU A 467 -21.20 -1.11 21.38
N LYS A 468 -22.36 -0.63 21.85
CA LYS A 468 -22.59 -0.36 23.28
C LYS A 468 -22.65 -1.61 24.13
N GLY A 469 -23.28 -2.67 23.62
CA GLY A 469 -23.55 -3.90 24.37
C GLY A 469 -22.29 -4.75 24.61
N THR A 470 -21.49 -4.95 23.56
CA THR A 470 -20.32 -5.84 23.60
C THR A 470 -19.01 -5.07 23.81
N GLY A 471 -18.98 -3.77 23.46
CA GLY A 471 -17.74 -3.00 23.38
C GLY A 471 -16.87 -3.33 22.16
N ALA A 472 -17.37 -4.14 21.22
CA ALA A 472 -16.71 -4.43 19.96
C ALA A 472 -16.46 -3.15 19.16
N CYS A 473 -15.34 -3.11 18.45
CA CYS A 473 -14.92 -1.98 17.65
C CYS A 473 -14.92 -2.38 16.18
N TYR A 474 -15.32 -1.45 15.32
CA TYR A 474 -15.38 -1.62 13.89
C TYR A 474 -14.82 -0.38 13.21
N SER A 475 -14.51 -0.50 11.93
CA SER A 475 -14.15 0.64 11.08
C SER A 475 -14.85 0.53 9.73
N VAL A 476 -15.11 1.67 9.11
CA VAL A 476 -15.62 1.69 7.73
C VAL A 476 -14.43 1.65 6.78
N THR A 477 -14.48 0.72 5.84
CA THR A 477 -13.52 0.60 4.74
C THR A 477 -14.26 0.32 3.44
N GLU A 478 -13.52 0.17 2.35
CA GLU A 478 -14.07 -0.14 1.05
C GLU A 478 -13.13 -1.00 0.22
N LEU A 479 -13.69 -1.76 -0.72
CA LEU A 479 -12.94 -2.49 -1.74
C LEU A 479 -13.62 -2.32 -3.09
N GLY A 480 -12.93 -2.73 -4.17
CA GLY A 480 -13.51 -2.65 -5.50
C GLY A 480 -13.15 -3.80 -6.42
N TYR A 481 -13.99 -4.00 -7.43
CA TYR A 481 -13.73 -4.83 -8.59
C TYR A 481 -13.70 -3.95 -9.83
N MET A 482 -12.63 -4.10 -10.63
CA MET A 482 -12.44 -3.32 -11.85
C MET A 482 -12.00 -4.20 -13.02
N GLU A 483 -12.44 -3.84 -14.21
CA GLU A 483 -11.99 -4.40 -15.48
C GLU A 483 -11.42 -3.30 -16.38
N ILE A 484 -10.26 -3.57 -16.94
CA ILE A 484 -9.61 -2.72 -17.95
C ILE A 484 -9.47 -3.54 -19.22
N GLY A 485 -10.24 -3.19 -20.25
CA GLY A 485 -10.41 -4.01 -21.43
C GLY A 485 -11.10 -5.34 -21.11
N ARG A 486 -10.82 -6.36 -21.92
CA ARG A 486 -11.44 -7.70 -21.78
C ARG A 486 -10.66 -8.64 -20.87
N ASP A 487 -9.38 -8.33 -20.65
CA ASP A 487 -8.42 -9.30 -20.15
C ASP A 487 -7.95 -9.03 -18.72
N LEU A 488 -7.91 -7.76 -18.29
CA LEU A 488 -7.35 -7.39 -16.99
C LEU A 488 -8.44 -7.14 -15.96
N LYS A 489 -8.41 -7.92 -14.88
CA LYS A 489 -9.27 -7.74 -13.70
C LYS A 489 -8.43 -7.23 -12.54
N VAL A 490 -9.00 -6.39 -11.70
CA VAL A 490 -8.30 -5.78 -10.57
C VAL A 490 -9.16 -5.85 -9.31
N LEU A 491 -8.58 -6.38 -8.24
CA LEU A 491 -9.04 -6.15 -6.87
C LEU A 491 -8.45 -4.82 -6.38
N ILE A 492 -9.31 -3.87 -6.06
CA ILE A 492 -8.94 -2.63 -5.38
C ILE A 492 -8.98 -2.92 -3.87
N SER A 493 -7.82 -2.91 -3.24
CA SER A 493 -7.60 -3.41 -1.88
C SER A 493 -7.26 -2.29 -0.87
N PRO A 494 -7.90 -2.27 0.31
CA PRO A 494 -7.70 -1.24 1.34
C PRO A 494 -6.46 -1.45 2.22
N GLY A 495 -5.58 -2.40 1.92
CA GLY A 495 -4.45 -2.76 2.77
C GLY A 495 -3.35 -3.48 2.01
N GLU A 496 -2.52 -4.23 2.73
CA GLU A 496 -1.40 -5.00 2.19
C GLU A 496 -1.79 -6.48 2.14
N ILE A 497 -2.29 -6.96 1.00
CA ILE A 497 -2.75 -8.35 0.87
C ILE A 497 -1.54 -9.30 0.82
N MET A 498 -1.56 -10.36 1.64
CA MET A 498 -0.55 -11.42 1.55
C MET A 498 -0.66 -12.16 0.22
N SER A 499 0.48 -12.38 -0.45
CA SER A 499 0.52 -12.80 -1.84
C SER A 499 -0.13 -14.15 -2.10
N GLU A 500 -0.16 -15.05 -1.12
CA GLU A 500 -0.81 -16.35 -1.23
C GLU A 500 -2.30 -16.21 -1.53
N ILE A 501 -2.96 -15.13 -1.08
CA ILE A 501 -4.36 -14.86 -1.41
C ILE A 501 -4.51 -14.62 -2.93
N LEU A 502 -3.55 -13.95 -3.56
CA LEU A 502 -3.57 -13.71 -5.01
C LEU A 502 -3.14 -14.95 -5.81
N VAL A 503 -1.92 -15.43 -5.56
CA VAL A 503 -1.25 -16.42 -6.44
C VAL A 503 -1.38 -17.86 -5.94
N GLY A 504 -1.78 -18.06 -4.68
CA GLY A 504 -1.87 -19.37 -4.05
C GLY A 504 -0.54 -19.82 -3.43
N GLY A 505 -0.47 -21.10 -3.09
CA GLY A 505 0.68 -21.70 -2.43
C GLY A 505 0.38 -22.17 -1.00
N PRO A 506 1.40 -22.67 -0.28
CA PRO A 506 1.22 -23.29 1.04
C PRO A 506 0.60 -22.37 2.10
N GLY A 507 0.69 -21.05 1.92
CA GLY A 507 0.06 -20.12 2.85
C GLY A 507 -1.47 -20.12 2.82
N LEU A 508 -2.10 -20.75 1.84
CA LEU A 508 -3.55 -20.96 1.84
C LEU A 508 -4.01 -22.21 2.59
N ASP A 509 -3.11 -23.03 3.14
CA ASP A 509 -3.48 -24.28 3.79
C ASP A 509 -4.48 -24.06 4.94
N GLY A 510 -5.73 -24.50 4.76
CA GLY A 510 -6.82 -24.34 5.74
C GLY A 510 -7.58 -23.01 5.64
N PHE A 511 -7.27 -22.17 4.64
CA PHE A 511 -8.08 -21.00 4.30
C PHE A 511 -9.34 -21.46 3.56
N LYS A 512 -10.45 -20.72 3.71
CA LYS A 512 -11.75 -21.15 3.18
C LYS A 512 -11.93 -20.93 1.66
N TYR A 513 -11.02 -20.19 1.03
CA TYR A 513 -11.06 -19.87 -0.39
C TYR A 513 -9.79 -20.34 -1.09
N ASP A 514 -9.94 -20.69 -2.38
CA ASP A 514 -8.80 -20.83 -3.27
C ASP A 514 -8.14 -19.46 -3.52
N SER A 515 -6.98 -19.46 -4.17
CA SER A 515 -6.35 -18.21 -4.59
C SER A 515 -7.23 -17.47 -5.59
N LEU A 516 -7.14 -16.14 -5.58
CA LEU A 516 -7.93 -15.32 -6.48
C LEU A 516 -7.59 -15.62 -7.96
N ARG A 517 -6.34 -15.94 -8.31
CA ARG A 517 -6.00 -16.36 -9.69
C ARG A 517 -6.57 -17.72 -10.07
N SER A 518 -6.68 -18.65 -9.13
CA SER A 518 -7.39 -19.93 -9.37
C SER A 518 -8.88 -19.68 -9.67
N MET A 519 -9.51 -18.75 -8.95
CA MET A 519 -10.94 -18.46 -9.09
C MET A 519 -11.27 -17.57 -10.30
N PHE A 520 -10.45 -16.57 -10.61
CA PHE A 520 -10.78 -15.50 -11.56
C PHE A 520 -9.85 -15.42 -12.80
N GLY A 521 -8.76 -16.18 -12.80
CA GLY A 521 -7.76 -16.25 -13.88
C GLY A 521 -6.46 -15.48 -13.60
N GLU A 522 -5.40 -15.83 -14.33
CA GLU A 522 -4.02 -15.30 -14.17
C GLU A 522 -3.85 -13.80 -14.41
N ASN A 523 -4.82 -13.17 -15.07
CA ASN A 523 -4.81 -11.73 -15.33
C ASN A 523 -5.56 -10.93 -14.26
N LEU A 524 -5.95 -11.55 -13.15
CA LEU A 524 -6.32 -10.82 -11.96
C LEU A 524 -5.06 -10.28 -11.27
N ILE A 525 -5.06 -8.98 -11.00
CA ILE A 525 -4.04 -8.27 -10.21
C ILE A 525 -4.69 -7.55 -9.02
N ILE A 526 -3.87 -7.01 -8.13
CA ILE A 526 -4.32 -6.24 -6.97
C ILE A 526 -3.69 -4.84 -7.02
N PHE A 527 -4.51 -3.83 -6.75
CA PHE A 527 -4.05 -2.50 -6.38
C PHE A 527 -4.21 -2.37 -4.86
N ASP A 528 -3.11 -2.54 -4.13
CA ASP A 528 -3.09 -2.43 -2.67
C ASP A 528 -3.06 -0.98 -2.21
N LEU A 529 -3.35 -0.80 -0.91
CA LEU A 529 -3.34 0.49 -0.22
C LEU A 529 -4.17 1.57 -0.94
N MET A 530 -5.28 1.16 -1.54
CA MET A 530 -6.22 2.02 -2.24
C MET A 530 -7.43 2.31 -1.35
N ASN A 531 -7.74 3.60 -1.20
CA ASN A 531 -8.88 4.15 -0.47
C ASN A 531 -8.90 3.92 1.05
N ASP A 532 -7.94 3.18 1.60
CA ASP A 532 -7.71 3.03 3.03
C ASP A 532 -6.32 2.42 3.28
N ALA A 533 -5.95 2.31 4.56
CA ALA A 533 -4.79 1.58 5.02
C ALA A 533 -5.16 0.78 6.27
N ILE A 534 -5.70 -0.43 6.06
CA ILE A 534 -6.16 -1.34 7.13
C ILE A 534 -5.07 -2.32 7.61
N GLY A 535 -3.84 -2.10 7.15
CA GLY A 535 -2.68 -2.94 7.43
C GLY A 535 -2.65 -4.23 6.60
N TYR A 536 -1.90 -5.22 7.08
CA TYR A 536 -1.74 -6.53 6.48
C TYR A 536 -3.04 -7.34 6.48
N ILE A 537 -3.32 -7.97 5.34
CA ILE A 537 -4.50 -8.80 5.11
C ILE A 537 -3.99 -10.22 4.81
N ALA A 538 -3.88 -11.03 5.86
CA ALA A 538 -3.43 -12.42 5.77
C ALA A 538 -4.59 -13.40 5.65
N ALA A 539 -4.32 -14.58 5.08
CA ALA A 539 -5.23 -15.71 5.17
C ALA A 539 -5.45 -16.07 6.65
N ASP A 540 -6.72 -16.27 7.06
CA ASP A 540 -7.09 -16.44 8.46
C ASP A 540 -6.25 -17.46 9.27
N PRO A 541 -5.81 -18.62 8.70
CA PRO A 541 -4.96 -19.56 9.41
C PRO A 541 -3.52 -19.07 9.67
N ASN A 542 -3.03 -18.13 8.86
CA ASN A 542 -1.68 -17.58 8.97
C ASN A 542 -1.63 -16.24 9.70
N TYR A 543 -2.78 -15.66 10.04
CA TYR A 543 -2.81 -14.47 10.87
C TYR A 543 -2.12 -14.72 12.21
N VAL A 544 -1.12 -13.92 12.52
CA VAL A 544 -0.48 -13.87 13.82
C VAL A 544 0.06 -12.48 14.13
N MET A 545 -0.27 -11.94 15.30
CA MET A 545 0.30 -10.65 15.71
C MET A 545 1.81 -10.76 15.94
N VAL A 546 2.26 -11.70 16.77
CA VAL A 546 3.68 -11.98 16.99
C VAL A 546 3.87 -13.48 17.08
N GLY A 547 4.65 -14.07 16.20
CA GLY A 547 4.79 -15.50 16.12
C GLY A 547 5.90 -15.92 15.17
N MET A 548 5.67 -17.05 14.51
CA MET A 548 6.65 -17.67 13.64
C MET A 548 6.02 -18.43 12.48
N GLN A 549 6.81 -18.60 11.42
CA GLN A 549 6.50 -19.41 10.25
C GLN A 549 7.56 -20.50 10.11
N TYR A 550 7.14 -21.67 9.66
CA TYR A 550 8.05 -22.79 9.44
C TYR A 550 8.56 -22.76 8.00
N ASN A 551 9.88 -22.75 7.86
CA ASN A 551 10.55 -22.85 6.57
C ASN A 551 10.95 -24.31 6.30
N PRO A 552 10.23 -25.02 5.40
CA PRO A 552 10.55 -26.41 5.11
C PRO A 552 11.86 -26.59 4.33
N ASN A 553 12.38 -25.54 3.69
CA ASN A 553 13.59 -25.63 2.88
C ASN A 553 14.86 -25.75 3.73
N ASN A 554 14.84 -25.19 4.95
CA ASN A 554 15.98 -25.24 5.88
C ASN A 554 15.62 -25.83 7.25
N GLY A 555 14.35 -26.17 7.50
CA GLY A 555 13.87 -26.72 8.77
C GLY A 555 13.85 -25.71 9.92
N ALA A 556 13.91 -24.41 9.63
CA ALA A 556 13.95 -23.34 10.64
C ALA A 556 12.57 -22.73 10.90
N TYR A 557 12.43 -22.10 12.06
CA TYR A 557 11.30 -21.23 12.39
C TYR A 557 11.76 -19.78 12.25
N GLU A 558 11.05 -19.02 11.45
CA GLU A 558 11.32 -17.61 11.16
C GLU A 558 10.29 -16.74 11.85
N SER A 559 10.67 -15.58 12.38
CA SER A 559 9.73 -14.69 13.06
C SER A 559 8.71 -14.09 12.10
N ASP A 560 7.46 -14.01 12.52
CA ASP A 560 6.39 -13.31 11.80
C ASP A 560 5.68 -12.34 12.75
N SER A 561 5.60 -11.08 12.34
CA SER A 561 4.93 -10.04 13.12
C SER A 561 4.20 -9.01 12.26
N TRP A 562 3.96 -9.33 10.98
CA TRP A 562 3.36 -8.37 10.04
C TRP A 562 1.94 -7.99 10.48
N CYS A 563 1.16 -8.96 10.95
CA CYS A 563 -0.20 -8.72 11.44
C CYS A 563 -0.26 -8.06 12.84
N LEU A 564 0.88 -7.59 13.40
CA LEU A 564 0.84 -6.50 14.40
C LEU A 564 0.06 -5.32 13.84
N PHE A 565 0.27 -5.04 12.56
CA PHE A 565 -0.38 -3.99 11.80
C PHE A 565 -1.47 -4.58 10.90
N SER A 566 -2.58 -5.01 11.50
CA SER A 566 -3.74 -5.56 10.78
C SER A 566 -5.01 -5.24 11.56
N PHE A 567 -6.14 -5.07 10.89
CA PHE A 567 -7.42 -4.88 11.57
C PHE A 567 -7.89 -6.14 12.30
N GLY A 568 -7.52 -7.34 11.85
CA GLY A 568 -7.90 -8.56 12.56
C GLY A 568 -7.78 -9.85 11.76
N LYS A 569 -8.00 -10.96 12.47
CA LYS A 569 -7.79 -12.33 12.00
C LYS A 569 -8.63 -12.72 10.78
N ASN A 570 -9.88 -12.26 10.73
CA ASN A 570 -10.82 -12.61 9.66
C ASN A 570 -10.90 -11.55 8.56
N THR A 571 -9.93 -10.62 8.50
CA THR A 571 -9.90 -9.60 7.46
C THR A 571 -9.71 -10.23 6.09
N GLY A 572 -8.79 -11.19 5.95
CA GLY A 572 -8.52 -11.87 4.68
C GLY A 572 -9.75 -12.56 4.12
N SER A 573 -10.41 -13.40 4.93
CA SER A 573 -11.66 -14.04 4.51
C SER A 573 -12.77 -13.05 4.16
N THR A 574 -12.92 -11.96 4.91
CA THR A 574 -13.95 -10.95 4.66
C THR A 574 -13.72 -10.23 3.33
N ILE A 575 -12.48 -9.83 3.04
CA ILE A 575 -12.12 -9.14 1.79
C ILE A 575 -12.35 -10.07 0.59
N VAL A 576 -11.89 -11.32 0.65
CA VAL A 576 -12.08 -12.29 -0.44
C VAL A 576 -13.56 -12.59 -0.68
N GLU A 577 -14.33 -12.79 0.40
CA GLU A 577 -15.76 -13.06 0.30
C GLU A 577 -16.52 -11.92 -0.38
N ARG A 578 -16.28 -10.68 0.05
CA ARG A 578 -16.91 -9.49 -0.52
C ARG A 578 -16.47 -9.25 -1.96
N PHE A 579 -15.19 -9.46 -2.27
CA PHE A 579 -14.73 -9.38 -3.67
C PHE A 579 -15.46 -10.37 -4.58
N ILE A 580 -15.64 -11.62 -4.14
CA ILE A 580 -16.42 -12.62 -4.87
C ILE A 580 -17.88 -12.15 -5.06
N GLN A 581 -18.52 -11.65 -4.00
CA GLN A 581 -19.90 -11.16 -4.06
C GLN A 581 -20.03 -9.95 -4.99
N LEU A 582 -19.06 -9.03 -4.96
CA LEU A 582 -19.03 -7.84 -5.79
C LEU A 582 -18.89 -8.19 -7.27
N GLU A 583 -17.99 -9.12 -7.61
CA GLU A 583 -17.83 -9.64 -8.96
C GLU A 583 -19.12 -10.30 -9.47
N GLN A 584 -19.73 -11.17 -8.65
CA GLN A 584 -21.00 -11.82 -8.97
C GLN A 584 -22.17 -10.84 -9.13
N SER A 585 -22.11 -9.66 -8.49
CA SER A 585 -23.18 -8.67 -8.57
C SER A 585 -23.21 -7.90 -9.89
N VAL A 586 -22.12 -7.96 -10.68
CA VAL A 586 -21.95 -7.22 -11.94
C VAL A 586 -21.82 -8.14 -13.16
N ARG A 587 -21.92 -9.46 -12.96
CA ARG A 587 -22.02 -10.50 -13.98
C ARG A 587 -23.43 -11.07 -14.00
#